data_AF-A0A835EVE8-F1
#
_entry.id   AF-A0A835EVE8-F1
#
_cell.length_a   1.000
_cell.length_b   1.000
_cell.length_c   1.000
_cell.angle_alpha   90.00
_cell.angle_beta   90.00
_cell.angle_gamma   90.00
#
_symmetry.space_group_name_H-M   'P 1'
#
loop_
_entity.id
_entity.type
_entity.pdbx_description
1 polymer ?
#
loop_
_entity_poly.entity_id
_entity_poly.type
_entity_poly.pdbx_seq_one_letter_code
_entity_poly.pdbx_strand_id
1 'polypeptide(L)' 'MFVDWFVDLSGKGKDATTKGTRTLVILVTWSIWCERNARIFDCQEKPIRKLVDEIKDTVRLWGSAGAKHLAALVGTTNRE' A
#
# COMPACT_ATOMS: atom_id res chain seq x y z
N MET A 1 1.71 -5.46 19.24
CA MET A 1 2.03 -6.41 18.15
C MET A 1 1.77 -5.80 16.77
N PHE A 2 0.52 -5.54 16.35
CA PHE A 2 0.26 -4.88 15.05
C PHE A 2 0.58 -3.38 15.06
N VAL A 3 0.16 -2.65 16.10
CA VAL A 3 0.40 -1.20 16.21
C VAL A 3 1.89 -0.91 16.30
N ASP A 4 2.63 -1.65 17.13
CA ASP A 4 4.08 -1.48 17.27
C ASP A 4 4.80 -1.80 15.96
N TRP A 5 4.45 -2.91 15.31
CA TRP A 5 4.97 -3.26 13.97
C TRP A 5 4.67 -2.17 12.93
N PHE A 6 3.43 -1.66 12.92
CA PHE A 6 3.02 -0.62 12.00
C PHE A 6 3.81 0.67 12.23
N VAL A 7 3.98 1.10 13.49
CA VAL A 7 4.71 2.30 13.86
C VAL A 7 6.20 2.18 13.54
N ASP A 8 6.81 1.01 13.79
CA ASP A 8 8.21 0.76 13.47
C ASP A 8 8.45 0.74 11.96
N LEU A 9 7.58 0.08 11.19
CA LEU A 9 7.68 0.02 9.72
C LEU A 9 7.41 1.38 9.05
N SER A 10 6.48 2.14 9.61
CA SER A 10 6.05 3.44 9.09
C SER A 10 7.02 4.58 9.40
N GLY A 11 7.92 4.39 10.35
CA GLY A 11 8.78 5.45 10.87
C GLY A 11 8.07 6.39 11.85
N LYS A 12 8.87 6.89 12.80
CA LYS A 12 8.42 7.82 13.86
C LYS A 12 8.43 9.29 13.41
N GLY A 13 8.90 9.57 12.19
CA GLY A 13 9.03 10.91 11.63
C GLY A 13 7.69 11.58 11.26
N LYS A 14 7.79 12.83 10.82
CA LYS A 14 6.68 13.61 10.26
C LYS A 14 6.93 14.05 8.81
N ASP A 15 7.98 13.50 8.19
CA ASP A 15 8.35 13.84 6.81
C ASP A 15 7.37 13.25 5.78
N ALA A 16 7.47 13.75 4.55
CA ALA A 16 6.65 13.29 3.43
C ALA A 16 6.80 11.79 3.18
N THR A 17 8.00 11.25 3.39
CA THR A 17 8.32 9.83 3.25
C THR A 17 7.54 8.99 4.25
N THR A 18 7.53 9.37 5.53
CA THR A 18 6.76 8.71 6.59
C THR A 18 5.27 8.67 6.27
N LYS A 19 4.70 9.77 5.73
CA LYS A 19 3.29 9.80 5.32
C LYS A 19 3.01 8.82 4.18
N GLY A 20 3.85 8.81 3.15
CA GLY A 20 3.75 7.88 2.02
C GLY A 20 3.86 6.42 2.47
N THR A 21 4.82 6.12 3.36
CA THR A 21 5.01 4.78 3.92
C THR A 21 3.79 4.32 4.71
N ARG A 22 3.22 5.16 5.59
CA ARG A 22 1.98 4.81 6.33
C ARG A 22 0.84 4.44 5.39
N THR A 23 0.62 5.25 4.35
CA THR A 23 -0.42 4.97 3.35
C THR A 23 -0.15 3.64 2.64
N LEU A 24 1.09 3.37 2.24
CA LEU A 24 1.46 2.12 1.60
C LEU A 24 1.22 0.90 2.50
N VAL A 25 1.63 0.98 3.78
CA VAL A 25 1.46 -0.12 4.74
C VAL A 25 -0.03 -0.42 4.98
N ILE A 26 -0.86 0.61 5.09
CA ILE A 26 -2.32 0.45 5.20
C ILE A 26 -2.87 -0.24 3.95
N LEU A 27 -2.46 0.20 2.76
CA LEU A 27 -2.93 -0.36 1.50
C LEU A 27 -2.55 -1.84 1.35
N VAL A 28 -1.30 -2.20 1.67
CA VAL A 28 -0.85 -3.61 1.67
C VAL A 28 -1.64 -4.45 2.66
N THR A 29 -1.85 -3.95 3.89
CA THR A 29 -2.61 -4.65 4.93
C THR A 29 -4.05 -4.88 4.49
N TRP A 30 -4.68 -3.85 3.91
CA TRP A 30 -6.03 -3.92 3.36
C TRP A 30 -6.13 -4.95 2.22
N SER A 31 -5.22 -4.94 1.26
CA SER A 31 -5.20 -5.89 0.15
C SER A 31 -5.05 -7.35 0.63
N ILE A 32 -4.21 -7.61 1.63
CA ILE A 32 -4.07 -8.94 2.23
C ILE A 32 -5.37 -9.39 2.91
N TRP A 33 -6.03 -8.47 3.61
CA TRP A 33 -7.32 -8.76 4.24
C TRP A 33 -8.40 -9.09 3.21
N CYS A 34 -8.51 -8.30 2.14
CA CYS A 34 -9.43 -8.58 1.04
C CYS A 34 -9.16 -9.94 0.37
N GLU A 35 -7.90 -10.27 0.10
CA GLU A 35 -7.52 -11.58 -0.46
C GLU A 35 -7.93 -12.73 0.47
N ARG A 36 -7.67 -12.59 1.78
CA ARG A 36 -8.07 -13.60 2.76
C ARG A 36 -9.59 -13.76 2.81
N ASN A 37 -10.34 -12.68 2.68
CA ASN A 37 -11.79 -12.75 2.62
C ASN A 37 -12.29 -13.43 1.35
N ALA A 38 -11.75 -13.10 0.18
CA ALA A 38 -12.11 -13.74 -1.08
C ALA A 38 -11.85 -15.26 -1.03
N ARG A 39 -10.74 -15.68 -0.41
CA ARG A 39 -10.44 -17.11 -0.20
C ARG A 39 -11.48 -17.81 0.66
N ILE A 40 -11.92 -17.17 1.75
CA ILE A 40 -12.83 -17.78 2.72
C ILE A 40 -14.29 -17.75 2.25
N PHE A 41 -14.73 -16.62 1.71
CA PHE A 41 -16.14 -16.38 1.39
C PHE A 41 -16.50 -16.73 -0.06
N ASP A 42 -15.57 -16.51 -1.00
CA ASP A 42 -15.81 -16.73 -2.43
C ASP A 42 -15.11 -17.98 -2.98
N CYS A 43 -14.35 -18.70 -2.14
CA CYS A 43 -13.48 -19.82 -2.56
C CYS A 43 -12.52 -19.44 -3.70
N GLN A 44 -12.12 -18.17 -3.77
CA GLN A 44 -11.21 -17.66 -4.80
C GLN A 44 -9.81 -17.44 -4.21
N GLU A 45 -8.80 -18.05 -4.83
CA GLU A 45 -7.39 -17.82 -4.47
C GLU A 45 -6.67 -17.07 -5.58
N LYS A 46 -6.00 -15.97 -5.23
CA LYS A 46 -5.06 -15.29 -6.11
C LYS A 46 -3.62 -15.74 -5.83
N PRO A 47 -2.81 -15.95 -6.87
CA PRO A 47 -1.36 -16.07 -6.73
C PRO A 47 -0.78 -14.82 -6.08
N ILE A 48 0.23 -14.97 -5.20
CA ILE A 48 0.89 -13.86 -4.52
C ILE A 48 1.38 -12.79 -5.51
N ARG A 49 1.92 -13.22 -6.67
CA ARG A 49 2.35 -12.31 -7.74
C ARG A 49 1.23 -11.38 -8.20
N LYS A 50 0.02 -11.92 -8.41
CA LYS A 50 -1.16 -11.14 -8.85
C LYS A 50 -1.56 -10.11 -7.80
N LEU A 51 -1.57 -10.49 -6.52
CA LEU A 51 -1.86 -9.56 -5.43
C LEU A 51 -0.83 -8.41 -5.37
N VAL A 52 0.46 -8.73 -5.53
CA VAL A 52 1.54 -7.72 -5.55
C VAL A 52 1.40 -6.78 -6.75
N ASP A 53 1.03 -7.31 -7.93
CA ASP A 53 0.82 -6.49 -9.12
C ASP A 53 -0.39 -5.55 -8.93
N GLU A 54 -1.52 -6.04 -8.39
CA GLU A 54 -2.69 -5.22 -8.07
C GLU A 54 -2.39 -4.09 -7.06
N ILE A 55 -1.57 -4.39 -6.03
CA ILE A 55 -1.09 -3.38 -5.07
C ILE A 55 -0.29 -2.30 -5.78
N LYS A 56 0.66 -2.68 -6.66
CA LYS A 56 1.48 -1.73 -7.42
C LYS A 56 0.61 -0.85 -8.33
N ASP A 57 -0.36 -1.43 -9.00
CA ASP A 57 -1.26 -0.70 -9.89
C ASP A 57 -2.13 0.29 -9.11
N THR A 58 -2.66 -0.12 -7.94
CA THR A 58 -3.42 0.78 -7.05
C THR A 58 -2.56 1.93 -6.56
N VAL A 59 -1.31 1.65 -6.17
CA VAL A 59 -0.35 2.66 -5.71
C VAL A 59 -0.04 3.69 -6.81
N ARG A 60 0.17 3.23 -8.05
CA ARG A 60 0.38 4.10 -9.22
C ARG A 60 -0.85 4.93 -9.55
N LEU A 61 -2.03 4.33 -9.50
CA LEU A 61 -3.31 5.00 -9.72
C LEU A 61 -3.52 6.13 -8.72
N TRP A 62 -3.27 5.87 -7.43
CA TRP A 62 -3.39 6.87 -6.38
C TRP A 62 -2.36 7.98 -6.52
N GLY A 63 -1.12 7.63 -6.89
CA GLY A 63 -0.09 8.62 -7.21
C GLY A 63 -0.53 9.57 -8.34
N SER A 64 -1.10 9.01 -9.40
CA SER A 64 -1.64 9.77 -10.55
C SER A 64 -2.88 10.60 -10.17
N ALA A 65 -3.67 10.14 -9.21
CA ALA A 65 -4.82 10.85 -8.66
C ALA A 65 -4.44 11.94 -7.62
N GLY A 66 -3.14 12.21 -7.42
CA GLY A 66 -2.67 13.30 -6.56
C GLY A 66 -2.25 12.89 -5.15
N ALA A 67 -2.07 11.60 -4.86
CA ALA A 67 -1.45 11.14 -3.61
C ALA A 67 0.06 11.44 -3.59
N LYS A 68 0.44 12.73 -3.47
CA LYS A 68 1.82 13.25 -3.64
C LYS A 68 2.87 12.54 -2.79
N HIS A 69 2.55 12.21 -1.54
CA HIS A 69 3.48 11.51 -0.64
C HIS A 69 3.70 10.04 -1.04
N LEU A 70 2.67 9.39 -1.59
CA LEU A 70 2.76 8.03 -2.11
C LEU A 70 3.48 8.03 -3.47
N ALA A 71 3.19 9.02 -4.34
CA ALA A 71 3.89 9.20 -5.61
C ALA A 71 5.39 9.44 -5.44
N ALA A 72 5.76 10.29 -4.47
CA ALA A 72 7.15 10.57 -4.13
C ALA A 72 7.91 9.31 -3.67
N LEU A 73 7.24 8.40 -2.96
CA LEU A 73 7.82 7.13 -2.50
C LEU A 73 8.08 6.16 -3.66
N VAL A 74 7.22 6.17 -4.68
CA VAL A 74 7.21 5.20 -5.79
C VAL A 74 7.97 5.74 -7.01
N GLY A 75 8.43 7.00 -6.95
CA GLY A 75 9.11 7.67 -8.05
C GLY A 75 8.18 8.04 -9.21
N THR A 76 6.86 8.11 -8.98
CA THR A 76 5.87 8.47 -10.02
C THR A 76 5.53 9.95 -10.05
N THR A 77 6.25 10.80 -9.30
CA THR A 77 6.13 12.25 -9.41
C THR A 77 6.47 12.68 -10.84
N ASN A 78 5.44 12.99 -11.63
CA ASN A 78 5.59 13.85 -12.79
C ASN A 78 6.23 15.15 -12.30
N ARG A 79 7.48 15.37 -12.72
CA ARG A 79 8.10 16.68 -12.73
C ARG A 79 7.34 17.49 -13.76
N GLU A 80 6.34 18.24 -13.30
CA GLU A 80 5.87 19.44 -13.98
C GLU A 80 6.66 20.65 -13.45
#